data_AF-A0A4Q3J6F8-F1
#
_entry.id   AF-A0A4Q3J6F8-F1
#
_cell.length_a   1.000
_cell.length_b   1.000
_cell.length_c   1.000
_cell.angle_alpha   90.00
_cell.angle_beta   90.00
_cell.angle_gamma   90.00
#
_symmetry.space_group_name_H-M   'P 1'
#
loop_
_entity.id
_entity.type
_entity.pdbx_description
1 polymer ?
#
loop_
_entity_poly.entity_id
_entity_poly.type
_entity_poly.pdbx_seq_one_letter_code
_entity_poly.pdbx_strand_id
1 'polypeptide(L)'
;MGLGIGRLVSTQSWADLKSRLISAVILGAAVLAIAFVGGVPFRMLCCLTGVIVFEEWARMTRAKRAGPIFKFARRALFFSLFAFLLGENLLSLIIIGGAGLFVAFVDRRERKADWALGGLVYSGFAALAPGMLRAD
;
A
#
# COMPACT_ATOMS: atom_id res chain seq x y z
N MET A 1 -46.49 -14.09 -11.59
CA MET A 1 -45.53 -12.99 -11.83
C MET A 1 -44.15 -13.43 -11.34
N GLY A 2 -43.50 -14.30 -12.15
CA GLY A 2 -42.26 -14.97 -11.79
C GLY A 2 -41.08 -13.98 -11.74
N LEU A 3 -40.54 -13.83 -10.54
CA LEU A 3 -39.37 -13.08 -10.10
C LEU A 3 -38.38 -12.67 -11.22
N GLY A 4 -38.20 -11.36 -11.39
CA GLY A 4 -37.21 -10.72 -12.27
C GLY A 4 -35.73 -10.99 -11.95
N ILE A 5 -35.45 -11.95 -11.05
CA ILE A 5 -34.11 -12.41 -10.69
C ILE A 5 -33.44 -13.08 -11.90
N GLY A 6 -34.20 -13.81 -12.73
CA GLY A 6 -33.66 -14.44 -13.95
C GLY A 6 -33.11 -13.44 -14.96
N ARG A 7 -33.74 -12.26 -15.08
CA ARG A 7 -33.23 -11.18 -15.96
C ARG A 7 -31.95 -10.56 -15.42
N LEU A 8 -31.87 -10.31 -14.11
CA LEU A 8 -30.66 -9.77 -13.47
C LEU A 8 -29.47 -10.72 -13.65
N VAL A 9 -29.68 -12.04 -13.56
CA VAL A 9 -28.60 -13.02 -13.75
C VAL A 9 -28.06 -13.04 -15.19
N SER A 10 -28.91 -12.70 -16.17
CA SER A 10 -28.53 -12.65 -17.59
C SER A 10 -27.88 -11.32 -18.03
N THR A 11 -27.91 -10.27 -17.19
CA THR A 11 -27.32 -8.98 -17.56
C THR A 11 -25.81 -8.95 -17.32
N GLN A 12 -25.05 -8.32 -18.22
CA GLN A 12 -23.59 -8.17 -18.13
C GLN A 12 -23.14 -7.59 -16.77
N SER A 13 -23.97 -6.77 -16.12
CA SER A 13 -23.73 -6.22 -14.78
C SER A 13 -23.61 -7.28 -13.69
N TRP A 14 -24.37 -8.38 -13.77
CA TRP A 14 -24.31 -9.46 -12.79
C TRP A 14 -23.03 -10.28 -12.91
N ALA A 15 -22.56 -10.50 -14.13
CA ALA A 15 -21.27 -11.14 -14.36
C ALA A 15 -20.10 -10.32 -13.76
N ASP A 16 -20.12 -8.99 -13.90
CA ASP A 16 -19.11 -8.11 -13.28
C ASP A 16 -19.21 -8.13 -11.75
N LEU A 17 -20.42 -8.00 -11.20
CA LEU A 17 -20.63 -8.01 -9.75
C LEU A 17 -20.21 -9.34 -9.12
N LYS A 18 -20.56 -10.46 -9.76
CA LYS A 18 -20.16 -11.80 -9.33
C LYS A 18 -18.64 -11.94 -9.26
N SER A 19 -17.92 -11.44 -10.26
CA SER A 19 -16.45 -11.47 -10.29
C SER A 19 -15.83 -10.67 -9.14
N ARG A 20 -16.33 -9.45 -8.90
CA ARG A 20 -15.88 -8.59 -7.80
C ARG A 20 -16.16 -9.21 -6.43
N LEU A 21 -17.34 -9.80 -6.26
CA LEU A 21 -17.73 -10.45 -5.02
C LEU A 21 -16.84 -11.65 -4.70
N ILE A 22 -16.62 -12.53 -5.68
CA ILE A 22 -15.75 -13.70 -5.51
C ILE A 22 -14.33 -13.26 -5.16
N SER A 23 -13.79 -12.27 -5.89
CA SER A 23 -12.45 -11.74 -5.63
C SER A 23 -12.31 -11.15 -4.24
N ALA A 24 -13.31 -10.37 -3.80
CA ALA A 24 -13.31 -9.75 -2.47
C ALA A 24 -13.39 -10.79 -1.35
N VAL A 25 -14.23 -11.83 -1.50
CA VAL A 25 -14.35 -12.91 -0.51
C VAL A 25 -13.06 -13.70 -0.40
N ILE A 26 -12.45 -14.08 -1.54
CA ILE A 26 -11.19 -14.83 -1.56
C ILE A 26 -10.07 -14.00 -0.92
N LEU A 27 -9.92 -12.74 -1.32
CA LEU A 27 -8.88 -11.87 -0.77
C LEU A 27 -9.09 -11.62 0.73
N GLY A 28 -10.33 -11.37 1.16
CA GLY A 28 -10.67 -11.18 2.56
C GLY A 28 -10.33 -12.40 3.41
N ALA A 29 -10.74 -13.59 2.97
CA ALA A 29 -10.42 -14.85 3.66
C ALA A 29 -8.90 -15.10 3.72
N ALA A 30 -8.17 -14.85 2.62
CA ALA A 30 -6.72 -15.01 2.58
C ALA A 30 -6.00 -14.05 3.55
N VAL A 31 -6.40 -12.78 3.57
CA VAL A 31 -5.84 -11.77 4.50
C VAL A 31 -6.11 -12.15 5.95
N LEU A 32 -7.34 -12.60 6.27
CA LEU A 32 -7.69 -13.06 7.62
C LEU A 32 -6.88 -14.29 8.04
N ALA A 33 -6.69 -15.26 7.14
CA ALA A 33 -5.86 -16.44 7.41
C ALA A 33 -4.41 -16.05 7.70
N ILE A 34 -3.82 -15.16 6.90
CA ILE A 34 -2.46 -14.64 7.13
C ILE A 34 -2.38 -13.87 8.45
N ALA A 35 -3.37 -13.04 8.76
CA ALA A 35 -3.44 -12.30 10.02
C ALA A 35 -3.62 -13.22 11.24
N PHE A 36 -4.24 -14.39 11.07
CA PHE A 36 -4.33 -15.38 12.14
C PHE A 36 -3.00 -16.07 12.39
N VAL A 37 -2.28 -16.46 11.32
CA VAL A 37 -0.95 -17.08 11.40
C VAL A 37 0.09 -16.11 12.00
N GLY A 38 0.04 -14.82 11.62
CA GLY A 38 0.98 -13.81 12.13
C GLY A 38 2.41 -13.98 11.59
N GLY A 39 3.37 -13.40 12.32
CA GLY A 39 4.81 -13.55 12.09
C GLY A 39 5.29 -13.02 10.73
N VAL A 40 6.24 -13.74 10.13
CA VAL A 40 6.84 -13.37 8.83
C VAL A 40 5.80 -13.26 7.70
N PRO A 41 4.83 -14.18 7.52
CA PRO A 41 3.78 -14.04 6.51
C PRO A 41 2.98 -12.74 6.65
N PHE A 42 2.65 -12.33 7.87
CA PHE A 42 1.93 -11.09 8.12
C PHE A 42 2.79 -9.86 7.80
N ARG A 43 4.07 -9.86 8.18
CA ARG A 43 5.01 -8.79 7.81
C ARG A 43 5.16 -8.67 6.29
N MET A 44 5.20 -9.79 5.57
CA MET A 44 5.21 -9.78 4.09
C MET A 44 3.94 -9.16 3.51
N LEU A 45 2.77 -9.49 4.06
CA LEU A 45 1.50 -8.88 3.66
C LEU A 45 1.53 -7.37 3.87
N CYS A 46 1.98 -6.89 5.02
CA CYS A 46 2.17 -5.46 5.30
C CYS A 46 3.10 -4.78 4.28
N CYS A 47 4.25 -5.39 3.97
CA CYS A 47 5.17 -4.88 2.94
C CYS A 47 4.50 -4.79 1.57
N LEU A 48 3.77 -5.84 1.16
CA LEU A 48 3.07 -5.89 -0.10
C LEU A 48 2.02 -4.78 -0.19
N THR A 49 1.25 -4.56 0.88
CA THR A 49 0.28 -3.45 0.98
C THR A 49 0.96 -2.10 0.79
N GLY A 50 2.11 -1.86 1.43
CA GLY A 50 2.89 -0.62 1.26
C GLY A 50 3.26 -0.36 -0.20
N VAL A 51 3.78 -1.38 -0.89
CA VAL A 51 4.17 -1.27 -2.31
C VAL A 51 2.96 -0.98 -3.20
N ILE A 52 1.86 -1.72 -3.02
CA ILE A 52 0.64 -1.53 -3.80
C ILE A 52 0.08 -0.12 -3.60
N VAL A 53 -0.05 0.31 -2.34
CA VAL A 53 -0.55 1.65 -1.99
C VAL A 53 0.31 2.74 -2.62
N PHE A 54 1.63 2.61 -2.57
CA PHE A 54 2.54 3.60 -3.14
C PHE A 54 2.44 3.69 -4.67
N GLU A 55 2.42 2.56 -5.39
CA GLU A 55 2.33 2.58 -6.86
C GLU A 55 0.96 3.08 -7.33
N GLU A 56 -0.13 2.75 -6.63
CA GLU A 56 -1.46 3.25 -6.98
C GLU A 56 -1.61 4.74 -6.66
N TRP A 57 -1.10 5.18 -5.51
CA TRP A 57 -0.99 6.60 -5.19
C TRP A 57 -0.22 7.36 -6.27
N ALA A 58 0.94 6.84 -6.67
CA ALA A 58 1.78 7.47 -7.69
C ALA A 58 1.11 7.54 -9.06
N ARG A 59 0.26 6.56 -9.38
CA ARG A 59 -0.55 6.54 -10.60
C ARG A 59 -1.65 7.60 -10.57
N MET A 60 -2.43 7.66 -9.49
CA MET A 60 -3.53 8.64 -9.33
C MET A 60 -3.02 10.08 -9.28
N THR A 61 -1.97 10.34 -8.49
CA THR A 61 -1.44 11.70 -8.25
C THR A 61 -0.42 12.16 -9.29
N ARG A 62 -0.03 11.27 -10.21
CA ARG A 62 1.05 11.50 -11.18
C ARG A 62 2.38 11.87 -10.52
N ALA A 63 2.63 11.38 -9.30
CA ALA A 63 3.86 11.65 -8.52
C ALA A 63 5.15 11.33 -9.27
N LYS A 64 5.09 10.45 -10.29
CA LYS A 64 6.23 10.12 -11.19
C LYS A 64 6.83 11.36 -11.89
N ARG A 65 6.07 12.46 -12.00
CA ARG A 65 6.53 13.74 -12.57
C ARG A 65 7.60 14.43 -11.71
N ALA A 66 7.72 14.09 -10.43
CA ALA A 66 8.80 14.58 -9.56
C ALA A 66 10.18 13.98 -9.88
N GLY A 67 10.28 13.10 -10.89
CA GLY A 67 11.54 12.67 -11.49
C GLY A 67 12.49 11.98 -10.49
N PRO A 68 13.70 12.51 -10.26
CA PRO A 68 14.67 11.92 -9.33
C PRO A 68 14.15 11.77 -7.90
N ILE A 69 13.36 12.74 -7.41
CA ILE A 69 12.81 12.74 -6.05
C ILE A 69 11.82 11.58 -5.88
N PHE A 70 11.00 11.31 -6.89
CA PHE A 70 10.12 10.14 -6.89
C PHE A 70 10.92 8.82 -6.82
N LYS A 71 11.99 8.70 -7.62
CA LYS A 71 12.85 7.49 -7.60
C LYS A 71 13.51 7.31 -6.24
N PHE A 72 13.95 8.40 -5.61
CA PHE A 72 14.50 8.40 -4.26
C PHE A 72 13.46 7.93 -3.23
N ALA A 73 12.28 8.57 -3.20
CA ALA A 73 11.20 8.21 -2.28
C ALA A 73 10.79 6.74 -2.44
N ARG A 74 10.65 6.26 -3.69
CA ARG A 74 10.34 4.86 -3.97
C ARG A 74 11.40 3.92 -3.42
N ARG A 75 12.68 4.20 -3.64
CA ARG A 75 13.79 3.38 -3.11
C ARG A 75 13.82 3.40 -1.59
N ALA A 76 13.63 4.58 -0.97
CA ALA A 76 13.55 4.71 0.48
C ALA A 76 12.43 3.85 1.07
N LEU A 77 11.25 3.84 0.44
CA LEU A 77 10.17 2.93 0.83
C LEU A 77 10.61 1.47 0.75
N PHE A 78 11.18 1.01 -0.37
CA PHE A 78 11.65 -0.37 -0.50
C PHE A 78 12.70 -0.76 0.55
N PHE A 79 13.69 0.10 0.82
CA PHE A 79 14.70 -0.16 1.85
C PHE A 79 14.09 -0.17 3.26
N SER A 80 13.14 0.71 3.54
CA SER A 80 12.40 0.71 4.80
C SER A 80 11.60 -0.58 4.99
N LEU A 81 10.89 -1.03 3.97
CA LEU A 81 10.10 -2.27 4.02
C LEU A 81 11.00 -3.49 4.16
N PHE A 82 12.18 -3.47 3.53
CA PHE A 82 13.17 -4.52 3.69
C PHE A 82 13.73 -4.57 5.12
N ALA A 83 14.09 -3.42 5.71
CA ALA A 83 14.50 -3.34 7.11
C ALA A 83 13.41 -3.84 8.07
N PHE A 84 12.15 -3.44 7.83
CA PHE A 84 11.00 -3.92 8.58
C PHE A 84 10.82 -5.45 8.48
N LEU A 85 11.00 -6.03 7.29
CA LEU A 85 10.90 -7.47 7.09
C LEU A 85 11.97 -8.26 7.88
N LEU A 86 13.17 -7.68 8.03
CA LEU A 86 14.24 -8.23 8.86
C LEU A 86 14.00 -8.06 10.37
N GLY A 87 12.95 -7.35 10.78
CA GLY A 87 12.65 -7.04 12.19
C GLY A 87 13.28 -5.75 12.71
N GLU A 88 14.00 -5.01 11.86
CA GLU A 88 14.68 -3.75 12.21
C GLU A 88 13.70 -2.56 12.18
N ASN A 89 12.76 -2.59 13.11
CA ASN A 89 11.67 -1.63 13.25
C ASN A 89 12.14 -0.17 13.36
N LEU A 90 13.14 0.09 14.20
CA LEU A 90 13.69 1.43 14.39
C LEU A 90 14.35 1.95 13.10
N LEU A 91 15.14 1.10 12.44
CA LEU A 91 15.80 1.45 11.19
C LEU A 91 14.78 1.78 10.09
N SER A 92 13.71 1.00 9.99
CA SER A 92 12.60 1.25 9.07
C SER A 92 11.99 2.64 9.26
N LEU A 93 11.68 3.01 10.51
CA LEU A 93 11.15 4.34 10.84
C LEU A 93 12.15 5.46 10.53
N ILE A 94 13.42 5.26 10.84
CA ILE A 94 14.48 6.23 10.52
C ILE A 94 14.57 6.45 9.01
N ILE A 95 14.48 5.38 8.20
CA ILE A 95 14.53 5.50 6.73
C ILE A 95 13.33 6.29 6.20
N ILE A 96 12.10 5.97 6.63
CA ILE A 96 10.89 6.68 6.18
C ILE A 96 10.88 8.12 6.66
N GLY A 97 11.11 8.35 7.95
CA GLY A 97 11.13 9.67 8.55
C GLY A 97 12.23 10.54 7.95
N GLY A 98 13.45 9.99 7.86
CA GLY A 98 14.60 10.67 7.28
C GLY A 98 14.40 11.00 5.79
N ALA A 99 13.91 10.05 4.99
CA ALA A 99 13.61 10.29 3.58
C ALA A 99 12.49 11.32 3.40
N GLY A 100 11.43 11.26 4.22
CA GLY A 100 10.35 12.23 4.22
C GLY A 100 10.84 13.65 4.52
N LEU A 101 11.63 13.80 5.59
CA LEU A 101 12.25 15.08 5.96
C LEU A 101 13.20 15.59 4.85
N PHE A 102 14.01 14.72 4.26
CA PHE A 102 14.90 15.08 3.17
C PHE A 102 14.13 15.61 1.95
N VAL A 103 13.08 14.89 1.52
CA VAL A 103 12.23 15.33 0.40
C VAL A 103 11.56 16.66 0.71
N ALA A 104 10.99 16.80 1.90
CA ALA A 104 10.35 18.04 2.35
C ALA A 104 11.33 19.22 2.35
N PHE A 105 12.59 19.00 2.75
CA PHE A 105 13.60 20.03 2.81
C PHE A 105 14.12 20.45 1.42
N VAL A 106 14.44 19.48 0.56
CA VAL A 106 15.02 19.73 -0.77
C VAL A 106 14.00 20.38 -1.70
N ASP A 107 12.75 19.92 -1.68
CA ASP A 107 11.71 20.39 -2.60
C ASP A 107 10.88 21.57 -2.06
N ARG A 108 11.21 22.09 -0.87
CA ARG A 108 10.40 23.12 -0.17
C ARG A 108 10.02 24.36 -0.99
N ARG A 109 10.84 24.70 -2.00
CA ARG A 109 10.64 25.88 -2.86
C ARG A 109 9.83 25.56 -4.11
N GLU A 110 10.04 24.38 -4.71
CA GLU A 110 9.43 24.01 -5.99
C GLU A 110 8.08 23.29 -5.81
N ARG A 111 7.88 22.59 -4.69
CA ARG A 111 6.66 21.83 -4.35
C ARG A 111 6.21 20.86 -5.44
N LYS A 112 7.16 20.37 -6.26
CA LYS A 112 6.91 19.40 -7.32
C LYS A 112 6.75 17.98 -6.79
N ALA A 113 7.27 17.72 -5.58
CA ALA A 113 7.35 16.42 -4.94
C ALA A 113 6.35 16.24 -3.79
N ASP A 114 5.44 17.18 -3.54
CA ASP A 114 4.42 17.07 -2.47
C ASP A 114 3.64 15.74 -2.56
N TRP A 115 3.28 15.31 -3.78
CA TRP A 115 2.61 14.04 -4.00
C TRP A 115 3.52 12.81 -3.79
N ALA A 116 4.83 12.94 -4.06
CA ALA A 116 5.78 11.86 -3.80
C ALA A 116 6.05 11.73 -2.30
N LEU A 117 6.15 12.84 -1.58
CA LEU A 117 6.24 12.88 -0.12
C LEU A 117 4.98 12.30 0.53
N GLY A 118 3.80 12.76 0.12
CA GLY A 118 2.53 12.25 0.61
C GLY A 118 2.39 10.75 0.37
N GLY A 119 2.77 10.26 -0.80
CA GLY A 119 2.77 8.83 -1.12
C GLY A 119 3.72 8.03 -0.23
N LEU A 120 4.94 8.52 -0.01
CA LEU A 120 5.94 7.87 0.84
C LEU A 120 5.44 7.73 2.29
N VAL A 121 4.93 8.83 2.85
CA VAL A 121 4.41 8.85 4.23
C VAL A 121 3.18 7.95 4.33
N TYR A 122 2.20 8.12 3.44
CA TYR A 122 0.95 7.37 3.47
C TYR A 122 1.16 5.85 3.34
N SER A 123 1.98 5.43 2.37
CA SER A 123 2.31 4.00 2.18
C SER A 123 3.16 3.43 3.31
N GLY A 124 4.10 4.22 3.85
CA GLY A 124 4.88 3.84 5.02
C GLY A 124 3.99 3.57 6.23
N PHE A 125 3.04 4.46 6.52
CA PHE A 125 2.06 4.23 7.59
C PHE A 125 1.17 3.01 7.33
N ALA A 126 0.64 2.85 6.11
CA ALA A 126 -0.23 1.73 5.75
C ALA A 126 0.46 0.36 5.91
N ALA A 127 1.78 0.30 5.68
CA ALA A 127 2.56 -0.92 5.83
C ALA A 127 3.07 -1.13 7.26
N LEU A 128 3.75 -0.14 7.83
CA LEU A 128 4.50 -0.30 9.07
C LEU A 128 3.60 -0.35 10.30
N ALA A 129 2.59 0.52 10.38
CA ALA A 129 1.73 0.62 11.57
C ALA A 129 1.10 -0.73 11.99
N PRO A 130 0.39 -1.47 11.12
CA PRO A 130 -0.23 -2.74 11.53
C PRO A 130 0.81 -3.80 11.91
N GLY A 131 1.94 -3.84 11.21
CA GLY A 131 3.03 -4.77 11.47
C GLY A 131 3.71 -4.53 12.83
N MET A 132 4.00 -3.27 13.13
CA MET A 132 4.68 -2.87 14.37
C MET A 132 3.77 -2.95 15.59
N LEU A 133 2.48 -2.61 15.44
CA LEU A 133 1.50 -2.67 16.53
C LEU A 133 1.19 -4.10 16.97
N ARG A 134 1.34 -5.07 16.08
CA ARG A 134 1.09 -6.47 16.40
C ARG A 134 2.12 -7.06 17.35
N ALA A 135 3.35 -6.51 17.37
CA ALA A 135 4.46 -6.93 18.24
C ALA A 135 4.88 -8.41 18.13
N ASP A 136 4.59 -9.04 16.98
CA ASP A 136 5.14 -10.36 16.58
C ASP A 136 6.66 -10.29 16.37
#